data_AF-A0A413FAQ3-F1
#
_entry.id   AF-A0A413FAQ3-F1
#
_cell.length_a   1.000
_cell.length_b   1.000
_cell.length_c   1.000
_cell.angle_alpha   90.00
_cell.angle_beta   90.00
_cell.angle_gamma   90.00
#
_symmetry.space_group_name_H-M   'P 1'
#
loop_
_entity.id
_entity.type
_entity.pdbx_description
1 polymer ?
#
loop_
_entity_poly.entity_id
_entity_poly.type
_entity_poly.pdbx_seq_one_letter_code
_entity_poly.pdbx_strand_id
1 'polypeptide(L)'
;MNVSTFYEKLNKVDGNVYVVEEAVRPTDGVYEGELQHDNINTAAFAVYTGPKLTGKRLETYTLSTPSLAPWKRVVKIYAEEPVVYISYETDGDTVEADDINRLQEAVRCTQEAVNAEETRAKAAEQANSEAVDAECLRAAQAETAIQNTINDNRPIWDDKYSRSEIDNKFFDFLAEADWKASVNTYSDLSDTYPHPKDGWTVNVRDTDYTYRWNGTGWIAISANAIPKATRSGDGLLSKEDKANYDEAYNKRHDHSNKNVLSNLTQDMLDKLTGIAEGANRYVHPTESGMKHIPAGGSGGQILRWAEDGTAVWGPDYNTTYSDLKGATASAAGTSGLVPAPAAGKQEQFLRGDGTWAVPPNTGYTHPDSGVAAGTYKSVTVNVQGHVTAGTNPSTLAGFGITDAAAKNHNHDSSYLKKGAVSWNDLKGV
;
A
#
# COMPACT_ATOMS: atom_id res chain seq x y z
N MET A 1 4.04 16.01 -16.05
CA MET A 1 3.92 14.95 -17.08
C MET A 1 3.43 15.63 -18.35
N ASN A 2 4.22 15.62 -19.42
CA ASN A 2 3.74 16.13 -20.70
C ASN A 2 2.78 15.10 -21.29
N VAL A 3 1.55 15.50 -21.58
CA VAL A 3 0.54 14.61 -22.16
C VAL A 3 0.57 14.76 -23.67
N SER A 4 0.78 13.67 -24.38
CA SER A 4 0.68 13.65 -25.84
C SER A 4 -0.73 14.02 -26.25
N THR A 5 -0.86 14.98 -27.17
CA THR A 5 -2.16 15.41 -27.70
C THR A 5 -2.38 14.73 -29.04
N PHE A 6 -3.54 14.10 -29.21
CA PHE A 6 -3.98 13.49 -30.46
C PHE A 6 -5.31 14.10 -30.87
N TYR A 7 -5.44 14.44 -32.14
CA TYR A 7 -6.69 14.91 -32.72
C TYR A 7 -7.54 13.70 -33.15
N GLU A 8 -8.87 13.84 -33.11
CA GLU A 8 -9.79 12.79 -33.57
C GLU A 8 -9.52 12.51 -35.06
N LYS A 9 -9.46 11.24 -35.47
CA LYS A 9 -9.34 10.89 -36.89
C LYS A 9 -10.74 10.74 -37.49
N LEU A 10 -10.99 11.36 -38.63
CA LEU A 10 -12.27 11.36 -39.34
C LEU A 10 -12.37 10.21 -40.35
N ASN A 11 -12.20 8.96 -39.91
CA ASN A 11 -12.11 7.79 -40.79
C ASN A 11 -13.36 6.87 -40.78
N LYS A 12 -14.53 7.40 -40.44
CA LYS A 12 -15.77 6.59 -40.35
C LYS A 12 -16.19 6.15 -41.76
N VAL A 13 -16.55 4.86 -41.91
CA VAL A 13 -16.85 4.15 -43.17
C VAL A 13 -18.21 4.57 -43.78
N ASP A 14 -18.59 5.83 -43.59
CA ASP A 14 -19.95 6.31 -43.80
C ASP A 14 -20.08 7.09 -45.11
N GLY A 15 -18.96 7.38 -45.80
CA GLY A 15 -18.94 8.19 -47.02
C GLY A 15 -19.37 9.65 -46.80
N ASN A 16 -19.30 10.14 -45.56
CA ASN A 16 -19.70 11.49 -45.17
C ASN A 16 -18.58 12.50 -45.42
N VAL A 17 -18.95 13.69 -45.90
CA VAL A 17 -18.06 14.87 -45.94
C VAL A 17 -18.16 15.60 -44.61
N TYR A 18 -17.03 15.88 -43.98
CA TYR A 18 -16.94 16.60 -42.71
C TYR A 18 -16.55 18.06 -42.94
N VAL A 19 -17.22 18.98 -42.25
CA VAL A 19 -16.82 20.39 -42.19
C VAL A 19 -16.07 20.61 -40.89
N VAL A 20 -14.82 21.04 -40.99
CA VAL A 20 -13.95 21.25 -39.83
C VAL A 20 -13.59 22.74 -39.72
N GLU A 21 -13.42 23.18 -38.48
CA GLU A 21 -12.84 24.49 -38.15
C GLU A 21 -11.64 24.29 -37.22
N GLU A 22 -10.47 24.78 -37.63
CA GLU A 22 -9.26 24.77 -36.84
C GLU A 22 -8.90 26.19 -36.40
N ALA A 23 -8.70 26.38 -35.10
CA ALA A 23 -8.16 27.63 -34.57
C ALA A 23 -6.63 27.56 -34.52
N VAL A 24 -5.96 28.44 -35.25
CA VAL A 24 -4.49 28.52 -35.28
C VAL A 24 -4.01 29.88 -34.82
N ARG A 25 -2.80 29.91 -34.27
CA ARG A 25 -2.20 31.11 -33.66
C ARG A 25 -0.92 31.47 -34.43
N PRO A 26 -0.97 32.47 -35.33
CA PRO A 26 0.22 32.99 -35.96
C PRO A 26 1.21 33.52 -34.92
N THR A 27 2.49 33.22 -35.10
CA THR A 27 3.59 33.80 -34.32
C THR A 27 4.34 34.76 -35.24
N ASP A 28 4.56 35.99 -34.79
CA ASP A 28 5.19 37.05 -35.61
C ASP A 28 4.50 37.27 -36.97
N GLY A 29 3.17 37.19 -36.98
CA GLY A 29 2.34 37.43 -38.16
C GLY A 29 2.26 36.26 -39.16
N VAL A 30 2.88 35.11 -38.85
CA VAL A 30 2.91 33.94 -39.73
C VAL A 30 2.50 32.68 -38.97
N TYR A 31 1.67 31.86 -39.59
CA TYR A 31 1.41 30.48 -39.18
C TYR A 31 1.82 29.54 -40.31
N GLU A 32 2.56 28.48 -40.00
CA GLU A 32 2.91 27.43 -40.94
C GLU A 32 2.75 26.07 -40.26
N GLY A 33 1.97 25.17 -40.85
CA GLY A 33 1.68 23.87 -40.25
C GLY A 33 0.93 22.93 -41.19
N GLU A 34 0.99 21.64 -40.88
CA GLU A 34 0.10 20.63 -41.47
C GLU A 34 -1.32 20.83 -40.90
N LEU A 35 -2.33 20.73 -41.76
CA LEU A 35 -3.72 20.66 -41.30
C LEU A 35 -3.93 19.37 -40.49
N GLN A 36 -4.86 19.40 -39.53
CA GLN A 36 -5.14 18.29 -38.61
C GLN A 36 -5.74 17.07 -39.34
N HIS A 37 -6.37 17.30 -40.49
CA HIS A 37 -7.03 16.26 -41.30
C HIS A 37 -6.49 16.17 -42.72
N ASP A 38 -6.68 14.99 -43.32
CA ASP A 38 -6.27 14.66 -44.69
C ASP A 38 -7.41 14.87 -45.70
N ASN A 39 -7.14 14.65 -46.99
CA ASN A 39 -8.11 14.67 -48.10
C ASN A 39 -8.95 15.96 -48.16
N ILE A 40 -8.30 17.09 -47.90
CA ILE A 40 -8.95 18.40 -47.84
C ILE A 40 -9.47 18.83 -49.22
N ASN A 41 -10.76 19.15 -49.29
CA ASN A 41 -11.36 19.79 -50.45
C ASN A 41 -10.90 21.26 -50.54
N THR A 42 -9.90 21.49 -51.40
CA THR A 42 -9.30 22.82 -51.58
C THR A 42 -10.27 23.90 -52.06
N ALA A 43 -11.39 23.54 -52.69
CA ALA A 43 -12.40 24.49 -53.13
C ALA A 43 -13.21 25.07 -51.95
N ALA A 44 -13.36 24.29 -50.88
CA ALA A 44 -14.06 24.68 -49.65
C ALA A 44 -13.13 25.34 -48.61
N PHE A 45 -11.81 25.35 -48.85
CA PHE A 45 -10.85 25.92 -47.92
C PHE A 45 -10.96 27.44 -47.83
N ALA A 46 -11.06 27.96 -46.60
CA ALA A 46 -11.06 29.38 -46.32
C ALA A 46 -10.49 29.68 -44.94
N VAL A 47 -9.91 30.87 -44.77
CA VAL A 47 -9.39 31.36 -43.49
C VAL A 47 -10.14 32.63 -43.08
N TYR A 48 -10.55 32.70 -41.83
CA TYR A 48 -11.31 33.80 -41.24
C TYR A 48 -10.64 34.36 -40.00
N THR A 49 -10.86 35.65 -39.72
CA THR A 49 -10.39 36.29 -38.47
C THR A 49 -11.32 36.04 -37.27
N GLY A 50 -12.47 35.38 -37.48
CA GLY A 50 -13.42 35.04 -36.42
C GLY A 50 -13.96 33.60 -36.55
N PRO A 51 -14.47 33.02 -35.45
CA PRO A 51 -14.96 31.64 -35.43
C PRO A 51 -16.28 31.49 -36.21
N LYS A 52 -16.63 30.28 -36.60
CA LYS A 52 -17.87 29.92 -37.31
C LYS A 52 -18.08 30.74 -38.59
N LEU A 53 -17.01 30.87 -39.39
CA LEU A 53 -17.03 31.63 -40.65
C LEU A 53 -17.40 33.11 -40.47
N THR A 54 -17.09 33.70 -39.30
CA THR A 54 -17.33 35.13 -39.03
C THR A 54 -16.06 35.96 -39.19
N GLY A 55 -16.19 37.28 -39.24
CA GLY A 55 -15.05 38.19 -39.42
C GLY A 55 -14.61 38.35 -40.88
N LYS A 56 -13.36 38.78 -41.09
CA LYS A 56 -12.79 39.02 -42.41
C LYS A 56 -12.23 37.72 -42.98
N ARG A 57 -12.57 37.41 -44.23
CA ARG A 57 -11.91 36.33 -44.99
C ARG A 57 -10.52 36.78 -45.42
N LEU A 58 -9.51 35.97 -45.09
CA LEU A 58 -8.13 36.19 -45.50
C LEU A 58 -7.85 35.47 -46.82
N GLU A 59 -7.19 36.18 -47.75
CA GLU A 59 -6.68 35.60 -49.01
C GLU A 59 -5.15 35.44 -49.00
N THR A 60 -4.50 35.94 -47.95
CA THR A 60 -3.05 35.91 -47.76
C THR A 60 -2.60 34.57 -47.16
N TYR A 61 -2.85 33.48 -47.88
CA TYR A 61 -2.38 32.15 -47.51
C TYR A 61 -1.90 31.35 -48.71
N THR A 62 -1.09 30.33 -48.47
CA THR A 62 -0.68 29.34 -49.46
C THR A 62 -0.95 27.94 -48.95
N LEU A 63 -1.44 27.07 -49.83
CA LEU A 63 -1.60 25.64 -49.58
C LEU A 63 -0.55 24.88 -50.40
N SER A 64 0.22 24.02 -49.74
CA SER A 64 1.19 23.12 -50.37
C SER A 64 0.79 21.66 -50.16
N THR A 65 1.14 20.83 -51.14
CA THR A 65 0.88 19.38 -51.10
C THR A 65 2.21 18.66 -50.99
N PRO A 66 2.46 17.88 -49.93
CA PRO A 66 3.68 17.07 -49.81
C PRO A 66 3.79 16.05 -50.95
N SER A 67 4.98 15.85 -51.51
CA SER A 67 5.20 14.93 -52.63
C SER A 67 5.01 13.46 -52.27
N LEU A 68 5.25 13.10 -50.99
CA LEU A 68 5.17 11.73 -50.48
C LEU A 68 3.83 11.40 -49.80
N ALA A 69 3.02 12.42 -49.49
CA ALA A 69 1.72 12.29 -48.84
C ALA A 69 0.69 13.21 -49.53
N PRO A 70 0.23 12.85 -50.75
CA PRO A 70 -0.64 13.70 -51.56
C PRO A 70 -2.01 14.00 -50.94
N TRP A 71 -2.43 13.21 -49.96
CA TRP A 71 -3.64 13.43 -49.16
C TRP A 71 -3.46 14.50 -48.07
N LYS A 72 -2.23 14.90 -47.72
CA LYS A 72 -1.95 15.94 -46.71
C LYS A 72 -1.87 17.34 -47.33
N ARG A 73 -2.06 18.35 -46.49
CA ARG A 73 -1.89 19.77 -46.86
C ARG A 73 -1.14 20.54 -45.78
N VAL A 74 -0.19 21.35 -46.23
CA VAL A 74 0.53 22.32 -45.40
C VAL A 74 0.00 23.70 -45.73
N VAL A 75 -0.48 24.41 -44.72
CA VAL A 75 -0.95 25.78 -44.86
C VAL A 75 0.11 26.74 -44.34
N LYS A 76 0.32 27.84 -45.07
CA LYS A 76 1.05 29.00 -44.58
C LYS A 76 0.16 30.23 -44.66
N ILE A 77 -0.11 30.86 -43.52
CA ILE A 77 -1.04 31.99 -43.38
C ILE A 77 -0.27 33.20 -42.92
N TYR A 78 -0.54 34.35 -43.54
CA TYR A 78 0.00 35.65 -43.14
C TYR A 78 -1.14 36.49 -42.56
N ALA A 79 -1.10 36.70 -41.24
CA ALA A 79 -2.15 37.41 -40.52
C ALA A 79 -1.57 38.10 -39.27
N GLU A 80 -1.94 39.36 -39.06
CA GLU A 80 -1.58 40.13 -37.85
C GLU A 80 -2.47 39.79 -36.64
N GLU A 81 -3.57 39.10 -36.88
CA GLU A 81 -4.52 38.69 -35.83
C GLU A 81 -3.92 37.57 -34.95
N PRO A 82 -4.17 37.60 -33.63
CA PRO A 82 -3.59 36.63 -32.69
C PRO A 82 -4.17 35.21 -32.84
N VAL A 83 -5.36 35.09 -33.44
CA VAL A 83 -6.02 33.82 -33.72
C VAL A 83 -6.71 33.94 -35.08
N VAL A 84 -6.56 32.93 -35.92
CA VAL A 84 -7.31 32.80 -37.17
C VAL A 84 -7.95 31.41 -37.22
N TYR A 85 -9.07 31.33 -37.94
CA TYR A 85 -9.90 30.14 -38.03
C TYR A 85 -9.87 29.61 -39.46
N ILE A 86 -9.33 28.42 -39.63
CA ILE A 86 -9.28 27.72 -40.90
C ILE A 86 -10.54 26.87 -40.99
N SER A 87 -11.29 26.99 -42.08
CA SER A 87 -12.44 26.12 -42.35
C SER A 87 -12.25 25.39 -43.67
N TYR A 88 -12.60 24.10 -43.68
CA TYR A 88 -12.51 23.26 -44.85
C TYR A 88 -13.45 22.06 -44.78
N GLU A 89 -13.66 21.43 -45.93
CA GLU A 89 -14.32 20.13 -46.05
C GLU A 89 -13.27 19.03 -46.22
N THR A 90 -13.53 17.86 -45.65
CA THR A 90 -12.70 16.65 -45.81
C THR A 90 -13.57 15.41 -45.97
N ASP A 91 -13.14 14.51 -46.85
CA ASP A 91 -13.75 13.18 -47.04
C ASP A 91 -13.27 12.18 -45.97
N GLY A 92 -12.37 12.61 -45.09
CA GLY A 92 -11.85 11.83 -43.98
C GLY A 92 -10.34 11.58 -44.01
N ASP A 93 -9.83 11.05 -42.91
CA ASP A 93 -8.39 10.86 -42.70
C ASP A 93 -7.87 9.53 -43.27
N THR A 94 -6.65 9.57 -43.81
CA THR A 94 -5.93 8.35 -44.19
C THR A 94 -5.20 7.82 -42.96
N VAL A 95 -5.42 6.54 -42.62
CA VAL A 95 -4.68 5.90 -41.51
C VAL A 95 -3.34 5.41 -42.03
N GLU A 96 -2.25 5.99 -41.53
CA GLU A 96 -0.88 5.62 -41.89
C GLU A 96 -0.24 4.72 -40.82
N ALA A 97 0.78 3.94 -41.22
CA ALA A 97 1.61 3.21 -40.27
C ALA A 97 2.31 4.15 -39.27
N ASP A 98 2.66 5.37 -39.71
CA ASP A 98 3.26 6.39 -38.87
C ASP A 98 2.33 6.90 -37.77
N ASP A 99 1.01 6.92 -38.00
CA ASP A 99 0.03 7.27 -36.96
C ASP A 99 0.08 6.24 -35.81
N ILE A 100 0.15 4.95 -36.15
CA ILE A 100 0.28 3.86 -35.18
C ILE A 100 1.61 3.93 -34.45
N ASN A 101 2.71 4.21 -35.16
CA ASN A 101 4.03 4.36 -34.55
C ASN A 101 4.07 5.54 -33.56
N ARG A 102 3.44 6.67 -33.89
CA ARG A 102 3.32 7.83 -32.98
C ARG A 102 2.53 7.47 -31.72
N LEU A 103 1.44 6.71 -31.86
CA LEU A 103 0.66 6.23 -30.73
C LEU A 103 1.48 5.28 -29.84
N GLN A 104 2.17 4.31 -30.45
CA GLN A 104 3.05 3.37 -29.74
C GLN A 104 4.14 4.11 -28.98
N GLU A 105 4.77 5.10 -29.59
CA GLU A 105 5.81 5.91 -28.98
C GLU A 105 5.28 6.75 -27.81
N ALA A 106 4.11 7.36 -27.95
CA ALA A 106 3.48 8.10 -26.86
C ALA A 106 3.10 7.20 -25.68
N VAL A 107 2.57 6.01 -25.96
CA VAL A 107 2.25 5.00 -24.94
C VAL A 107 3.53 4.54 -24.23
N ARG A 108 4.60 4.25 -24.98
CA ARG A 108 5.91 3.89 -24.44
C ARG A 108 6.46 4.99 -23.52
N CYS A 109 6.51 6.23 -23.98
CA CYS A 109 6.97 7.37 -23.19
C CYS A 109 6.12 7.57 -21.92
N THR A 110 4.80 7.41 -22.02
CA THR A 110 3.90 7.51 -20.87
C THR A 110 4.18 6.39 -19.87
N GLN A 111 4.38 5.16 -20.34
CA GLN A 111 4.71 4.02 -19.50
C GLN A 111 6.06 4.22 -18.78
N GLU A 112 7.07 4.72 -19.48
CA GLU A 112 8.38 5.04 -18.89
C GLU A 112 8.26 6.12 -17.80
N ALA A 113 7.48 7.17 -18.06
CA ALA A 113 7.22 8.22 -17.08
C ALA A 113 6.48 7.70 -15.84
N VAL A 114 5.48 6.82 -16.01
CA VAL A 114 4.77 6.18 -14.90
C VAL A 114 5.72 5.28 -14.09
N ASN A 115 6.55 4.48 -14.75
CA ASN A 115 7.51 3.60 -14.07
C ASN A 115 8.56 4.39 -13.28
N ALA A 116 9.04 5.51 -13.83
CA ALA A 116 9.95 6.40 -13.14
C ALA A 116 9.29 7.04 -11.91
N GLU A 117 8.03 7.46 -12.04
CA GLU A 117 7.26 8.03 -10.94
C GLU A 117 6.96 7.00 -9.85
N GLU A 118 6.64 5.76 -10.21
CA GLU A 118 6.49 4.64 -9.27
C GLU A 118 7.79 4.41 -8.49
N THR A 119 8.94 4.41 -9.17
CA THR A 119 10.24 4.23 -8.54
C THR A 119 10.56 5.37 -7.57
N ARG A 120 10.33 6.62 -7.99
CA ARG A 120 10.50 7.80 -7.13
C ARG A 120 9.59 7.75 -5.90
N ALA A 121 8.33 7.36 -6.08
CA ALA A 121 7.36 7.25 -4.99
C ALA A 121 7.79 6.21 -3.95
N LYS A 122 8.18 5.01 -4.39
CA LYS A 122 8.67 3.94 -3.51
C LYS A 122 9.92 4.35 -2.74
N ALA A 123 10.88 5.00 -3.41
CA ALA A 123 12.09 5.49 -2.75
C ALA A 123 11.79 6.56 -1.70
N ALA A 124 10.85 7.48 -1.99
CA ALA A 124 10.42 8.50 -1.04
C ALA A 124 9.68 7.91 0.16
N GLU A 125 8.80 6.93 -0.05
CA GLU A 125 8.12 6.20 1.04
C GLU A 125 9.12 5.46 1.93
N GLN A 126 10.10 4.77 1.33
CA GLN A 126 11.14 4.09 2.09
C GLN A 126 11.95 5.08 2.94
N ALA A 127 12.42 6.18 2.35
CA ALA A 127 13.18 7.20 3.08
C ALA A 127 12.37 7.83 4.23
N ASN A 128 11.06 8.03 4.01
CA ASN A 128 10.18 8.56 5.06
C ASN A 128 9.95 7.53 6.18
N SER A 129 9.79 6.25 5.84
CA SER A 129 9.69 5.17 6.83
C SER A 129 10.95 5.09 7.69
N GLU A 130 12.14 5.09 7.06
CA GLU A 130 13.43 5.05 7.76
C GLU A 130 13.62 6.27 8.67
N ALA A 131 13.19 7.46 8.23
CA ALA A 131 13.25 8.68 9.04
C ALA A 131 12.32 8.61 10.27
N VAL A 132 11.11 8.07 10.10
CA VAL A 132 10.16 7.86 11.21
C VAL A 132 10.70 6.84 12.21
N ASP A 133 11.27 5.73 11.74
CA ASP A 133 11.87 4.71 12.60
C ASP A 133 13.05 5.28 13.41
N ALA A 134 13.90 6.08 12.76
CA ALA A 134 15.01 6.76 13.43
C ALA A 134 14.52 7.75 14.51
N GLU A 135 13.47 8.50 14.24
CA GLU A 135 12.89 9.44 15.20
C GLU A 135 12.22 8.72 16.38
N CYS A 136 11.51 7.62 16.12
CA CYS A 136 10.95 6.75 17.16
C CYS A 136 12.05 6.21 18.07
N LEU A 137 13.17 5.74 17.50
CA LEU A 137 14.31 5.26 18.28
C LEU A 137 14.93 6.36 19.13
N ARG A 138 15.14 7.55 18.53
CA ARG A 138 15.66 8.73 19.24
C ARG A 138 14.75 9.13 20.41
N ALA A 139 13.43 9.12 20.21
CA ALA A 139 12.45 9.44 21.24
C ALA A 139 12.47 8.40 22.39
N ALA A 140 12.49 7.11 22.07
CA ALA A 140 12.55 6.04 23.08
C ALA A 140 13.85 6.09 23.90
N GLN A 141 14.98 6.41 23.26
CA GLN A 141 16.25 6.60 23.95
C GLN A 141 16.21 7.81 24.89
N ALA A 142 15.62 8.93 24.45
CA ALA A 142 15.47 10.12 25.27
C ALA A 142 14.55 9.86 26.49
N GLU A 143 13.42 9.17 26.28
CA GLU A 143 12.51 8.77 27.35
C GLU A 143 13.21 7.87 28.37
N THR A 144 13.96 6.87 27.89
CA THR A 144 14.75 5.98 28.77
C THR A 144 15.77 6.77 29.58
N ALA A 145 16.47 7.74 28.96
CA ALA A 145 17.45 8.58 29.65
C ALA A 145 16.80 9.44 30.74
N ILE A 146 15.61 10.00 30.47
CA ILE A 146 14.81 10.74 31.46
C ILE A 146 14.39 9.82 32.59
N GLN A 147 13.86 8.63 32.28
CA GLN A 147 13.42 7.66 33.27
C GLN A 147 14.57 7.21 34.19
N ASN A 148 15.76 6.97 33.62
CA ASN A 148 16.95 6.66 34.39
C ASN A 148 17.33 7.82 35.31
N THR A 149 17.36 9.05 34.78
CA THR A 149 17.64 10.25 35.58
C THR A 149 16.65 10.42 36.74
N ILE A 150 15.37 10.16 36.50
CA ILE A 150 14.33 10.19 37.55
C ILE A 150 14.60 9.08 38.58
N ASN A 151 14.86 7.85 38.14
CA ASN A 151 15.09 6.72 39.03
C ASN A 151 16.37 6.91 39.88
N ASP A 152 17.42 7.49 39.32
CA ASP A 152 18.67 7.76 40.02
C ASP A 152 18.51 8.86 41.08
N ASN A 153 17.69 9.88 40.79
CA ASN A 153 17.44 10.97 41.72
C ASN A 153 16.30 10.70 42.71
N ARG A 154 15.38 9.77 42.41
CA ARG A 154 14.24 9.45 43.27
C ARG A 154 14.64 9.10 44.70
N PRO A 155 15.69 8.32 44.99
CA PRO A 155 16.15 8.06 46.35
C PRO A 155 16.68 9.30 47.10
N ILE A 156 17.05 10.35 46.38
CA ILE A 156 17.48 11.63 46.96
C ILE A 156 16.26 12.51 47.27
N TRP A 157 15.22 12.43 46.43
CA TRP A 157 13.97 13.19 46.58
C TRP A 157 12.99 12.57 47.57
N ASP A 158 13.01 11.25 47.69
CA ASP A 158 12.24 10.54 48.70
C ASP A 158 12.90 10.80 50.06
N ASP A 159 12.27 11.64 50.88
CA ASP A 159 12.77 11.98 52.22
C ASP A 159 13.14 10.71 53.00
N LYS A 160 14.41 10.64 53.43
CA LYS A 160 14.99 9.49 54.15
C LYS A 160 14.21 9.11 55.43
N TYR A 161 13.46 10.05 55.98
CA TYR A 161 12.54 9.86 57.10
C TYR A 161 11.25 10.59 56.81
N SER A 162 10.11 9.92 57.03
CA SER A 162 8.82 10.58 57.01
C SER A 162 8.77 11.71 58.04
N ARG A 163 7.94 12.74 57.80
CA ARG A 163 7.76 13.85 58.76
C ARG A 163 7.43 13.34 60.17
N SER A 164 6.59 12.32 60.28
CA SER A 164 6.27 11.66 61.56
C SER A 164 7.47 11.02 62.24
N GLU A 165 8.39 10.41 61.48
CA GLU A 165 9.62 9.83 62.06
C GLU A 165 10.60 10.91 62.51
N ILE A 166 10.69 12.03 61.78
CA ILE A 166 11.48 13.19 62.20
C ILE A 166 10.90 13.78 63.48
N ASP A 167 9.58 14.01 63.51
CA ASP A 167 8.89 14.57 64.67
C ASP A 167 9.04 13.66 65.89
N ASN A 168 8.90 12.34 65.73
CA ASN A 168 9.10 11.37 66.81
C ASN A 168 10.56 11.36 67.30
N LYS A 169 11.55 11.33 66.40
CA LYS A 169 12.97 11.36 66.78
C LYS A 169 13.37 12.66 67.45
N PHE A 170 12.79 13.77 67.00
CA PHE A 170 12.99 15.07 67.62
C PHE A 170 12.36 15.12 69.00
N PHE A 171 11.16 14.56 69.15
CA PHE A 171 10.49 14.43 70.44
C PHE A 171 11.28 13.56 71.42
N ASP A 172 11.79 12.40 70.98
CA ASP A 172 12.62 11.52 71.81
C ASP A 172 13.92 12.22 72.25
N PHE A 173 14.58 12.93 71.34
CA PHE A 173 15.76 13.73 71.67
C PHE A 173 15.46 14.84 72.69
N LEU A 174 14.33 15.55 72.53
CA LEU A 174 13.89 16.56 73.49
C LEU A 174 13.60 15.94 74.87
N ALA A 175 12.93 14.77 74.90
CA ALA A 175 12.67 14.06 76.13
C ALA A 175 13.98 13.65 76.83
N GLU A 176 14.95 13.11 76.10
CA GLU A 176 16.25 12.71 76.66
C GLU A 176 17.08 13.92 77.14
N ALA A 177 16.89 15.09 76.51
CA ALA A 177 17.48 16.34 76.95
C ALA A 177 16.82 16.92 78.22
N ASP A 178 15.53 16.65 78.44
CA ASP A 178 14.78 17.14 79.60
C ASP A 178 14.99 16.27 80.84
N TRP A 179 15.12 14.95 80.73
CA TRP A 179 15.33 14.08 81.90
C TRP A 179 16.80 14.05 82.36
N LYS A 180 17.06 14.19 83.67
CA LYS A 180 18.41 14.03 84.27
C LYS A 180 18.46 12.88 85.27
N ALA A 181 19.69 12.46 85.56
CA ALA A 181 19.95 11.36 86.50
C ALA A 181 19.33 11.64 87.87
N SER A 182 18.75 10.61 88.48
CA SER A 182 18.13 10.77 89.78
C SER A 182 19.16 11.09 90.86
N VAL A 183 18.78 12.00 91.76
CA VAL A 183 19.56 12.38 92.94
C VAL A 183 19.00 11.68 94.18
N ASN A 184 19.78 11.60 95.26
CA ASN A 184 19.36 10.87 96.45
C ASN A 184 18.38 11.68 97.30
N THR A 185 18.63 12.97 97.48
CA THR A 185 17.80 13.87 98.30
C THR A 185 17.45 15.18 97.58
N TYR A 186 16.44 15.91 98.06
CA TYR A 186 16.04 17.20 97.44
C TYR A 186 17.18 18.23 97.47
N SER A 187 17.98 18.26 98.53
CA SER A 187 19.14 19.16 98.64
C SER A 187 20.19 18.88 97.57
N ASP A 188 20.33 17.63 97.13
CA ASP A 188 21.30 17.24 96.12
C ASP A 188 20.95 17.80 94.72
N LEU A 189 19.72 18.28 94.50
CA LEU A 189 19.30 18.88 93.22
C LEU A 189 20.11 20.13 92.90
N SER A 190 20.30 21.03 93.87
CA SER A 190 21.07 22.26 93.67
C SER A 190 22.58 21.99 93.58
N ASP A 191 23.06 20.94 94.22
CA ASP A 191 24.48 20.59 94.23
C ASP A 191 24.90 19.84 92.95
N THR A 192 24.05 18.92 92.48
CA THR A 192 24.28 18.14 91.26
C THR A 192 23.97 18.94 90.00
N TYR A 193 22.98 19.82 90.05
CA TYR A 193 22.54 20.67 88.94
C TYR A 193 22.52 22.15 89.35
N PRO A 194 23.69 22.81 89.47
CA PRO A 194 23.80 24.21 89.92
C PRO A 194 23.31 25.24 88.89
N HIS A 195 23.21 24.83 87.62
CA HIS A 195 22.71 25.66 86.51
C HIS A 195 21.62 24.92 85.71
N PRO A 196 20.46 24.66 86.32
CA PRO A 196 19.40 23.92 85.66
C PRO A 196 18.75 24.77 84.55
N LYS A 197 18.40 24.13 83.44
CA LYS A 197 17.64 24.76 82.35
C LYS A 197 16.16 24.48 82.53
N ASP A 198 15.33 25.42 82.07
CA ASP A 198 13.87 25.26 82.10
C ASP A 198 13.45 23.95 81.41
N GLY A 199 12.56 23.21 82.06
CA GLY A 199 12.09 21.90 81.58
C GLY A 199 12.86 20.69 82.11
N TRP A 200 14.04 20.86 82.71
CA TRP A 200 14.80 19.74 83.27
C TRP A 200 13.98 19.00 84.33
N THR A 201 13.96 17.67 84.26
CA THR A 201 13.13 16.80 85.08
C THR A 201 14.01 15.76 85.77
N VAL A 202 13.90 15.63 87.09
CA VAL A 202 14.76 14.79 87.93
C VAL A 202 13.95 14.05 88.97
N ASN A 203 14.19 12.75 89.12
CA ASN A 203 13.60 11.97 90.20
C ASN A 203 14.52 12.01 91.44
N VAL A 204 13.94 12.23 92.62
CA VAL A 204 14.62 12.27 93.91
C VAL A 204 14.25 11.03 94.71
N ARG A 205 15.25 10.18 95.02
CA ARG A 205 15.03 8.82 95.54
C ARG A 205 14.48 8.75 96.96
N ASP A 206 14.80 9.71 97.83
CA ASP A 206 14.37 9.69 99.23
C ASP A 206 12.86 9.94 99.41
N THR A 207 12.32 10.81 98.57
CA THR A 207 10.93 11.27 98.57
C THR A 207 10.10 10.53 97.53
N ASP A 208 10.75 9.84 96.60
CA ASP A 208 10.15 9.23 95.39
C ASP A 208 9.47 10.29 94.51
N TYR A 209 9.87 11.56 94.64
CA TYR A 209 9.25 12.67 93.93
C TYR A 209 10.00 13.00 92.64
N THR A 210 9.24 13.30 91.58
CA THR A 210 9.80 13.84 90.35
C THR A 210 9.66 15.35 90.38
N TYR A 211 10.76 16.05 90.22
CA TYR A 211 10.83 17.51 90.18
C TYR A 211 11.14 18.00 88.77
N ARG A 212 10.54 19.12 88.37
CA ARG A 212 10.82 19.84 87.13
C ARG A 212 11.34 21.24 87.45
N TRP A 213 12.39 21.70 86.78
CA TRP A 213 12.84 23.08 86.90
C TRP A 213 11.97 23.98 86.02
N ASN A 214 11.43 25.06 86.59
CA ASN A 214 10.53 25.99 85.90
C ASN A 214 11.18 27.34 85.53
N GLY A 215 12.52 27.39 85.51
CA GLY A 215 13.30 28.61 85.30
C GLY A 215 13.69 29.35 86.59
N THR A 216 12.99 29.11 87.70
CA THR A 216 13.25 29.80 88.98
C THR A 216 13.43 28.87 90.19
N GLY A 217 12.88 27.65 90.13
CA GLY A 217 12.96 26.67 91.21
C GLY A 217 12.63 25.24 90.74
N TRP A 218 13.03 24.25 91.53
CA TRP A 218 12.64 22.84 91.34
C TRP A 218 11.25 22.60 91.95
N ILE A 219 10.26 22.34 91.10
CA ILE A 219 8.87 22.10 91.50
C ILE A 219 8.53 20.61 91.41
N ALA A 220 7.88 20.03 92.42
CA ALA A 220 7.45 18.64 92.38
C ALA A 220 6.26 18.48 91.42
N ILE A 221 6.33 17.52 90.50
CA ILE A 221 5.31 17.26 89.47
C ILE A 221 4.72 15.85 89.55
N SER A 222 5.29 14.96 90.36
CA SER A 222 4.78 13.61 90.53
C SER A 222 3.51 13.58 91.40
N ALA A 223 2.56 12.71 91.05
CA ALA A 223 1.27 12.61 91.75
C ALA A 223 1.36 12.22 93.23
N ASN A 224 2.49 11.62 93.66
CA ASN A 224 2.76 11.27 95.06
C ASN A 224 3.30 12.45 95.89
N ALA A 225 3.69 13.56 95.25
CA ALA A 225 4.05 14.82 95.89
C ALA A 225 2.83 15.68 96.26
N ILE A 226 1.64 15.25 95.84
CA ILE A 226 0.37 15.85 96.25
C ILE A 226 0.18 15.54 97.76
N PRO A 227 0.05 16.56 98.64
CA PRO A 227 -0.08 16.35 100.08
C PRO A 227 -1.21 15.38 100.45
N LYS A 228 -0.92 14.38 101.29
CA LYS A 228 -1.93 13.46 101.84
C LYS A 228 -2.70 14.14 102.98
N ALA A 229 -4.03 14.21 102.82
CA ALA A 229 -4.92 14.99 103.67
C ALA A 229 -4.82 14.66 105.17
N THR A 230 -4.61 15.68 105.99
CA THR A 230 -4.90 15.66 107.43
C THR A 230 -6.05 16.63 107.71
N ARG A 231 -6.72 16.45 108.86
CA ARG A 231 -8.03 17.04 109.20
C ARG A 231 -8.11 18.58 109.21
N SER A 232 -7.03 19.30 108.93
CA SER A 232 -6.99 20.76 108.97
C SER A 232 -6.20 21.37 107.80
N GLY A 233 -6.49 20.98 106.55
CA GLY A 233 -5.90 21.65 105.39
C GLY A 233 -6.40 21.12 104.04
N ASP A 234 -6.84 22.09 103.24
CA ASP A 234 -7.36 22.08 101.86
C ASP A 234 -6.79 21.00 100.92
N GLY A 235 -7.67 20.25 100.24
CA GLY A 235 -7.25 19.12 99.41
C GLY A 235 -8.32 18.46 98.53
N LEU A 236 -9.47 19.11 98.31
CA LEU A 236 -10.36 18.78 97.18
C LEU A 236 -11.06 20.08 96.78
N LEU A 237 -11.01 20.36 95.48
CA LEU A 237 -11.72 21.39 94.74
C LEU A 237 -13.01 21.80 95.47
N SER A 238 -13.15 23.08 95.83
CA SER A 238 -14.39 23.59 96.43
C SER A 238 -15.59 23.25 95.53
N LYS A 239 -16.80 23.21 96.09
CA LYS A 239 -17.99 22.90 95.29
C LYS A 239 -18.16 23.90 94.13
N GLU A 240 -17.80 25.17 94.36
CA GLU A 240 -17.73 26.18 93.30
C GLU A 240 -16.67 25.85 92.25
N ASP A 241 -15.46 25.46 92.65
CA ASP A 241 -14.38 25.16 91.70
C ASP A 241 -14.64 23.88 90.89
N LYS A 242 -15.36 22.90 91.47
CA LYS A 242 -15.84 21.73 90.74
C LYS A 242 -16.90 22.09 89.72
N ALA A 243 -17.82 22.99 90.08
CA ALA A 243 -18.80 23.50 89.13
C ALA A 243 -18.13 24.29 88.00
N ASN A 244 -17.13 25.13 88.30
CA ASN A 244 -16.36 25.87 87.30
C ASN A 244 -15.53 24.94 86.42
N TYR A 245 -14.95 23.87 86.98
CA TYR A 245 -14.24 22.85 86.21
C TYR A 245 -15.19 22.07 85.29
N ASP A 246 -16.35 21.64 85.79
CA ASP A 246 -17.34 20.93 84.98
C ASP A 246 -17.94 21.87 83.91
N GLU A 247 -18.12 23.16 84.21
CA GLU A 247 -18.53 24.18 83.25
C GLU A 247 -17.44 24.42 82.19
N ALA A 248 -16.17 24.53 82.57
CA ALA A 248 -15.05 24.65 81.63
C ALA A 248 -14.84 23.38 80.80
N TYR A 249 -15.05 22.20 81.38
CA TYR A 249 -14.98 20.90 80.72
C TYR A 249 -16.11 20.74 79.70
N ASN A 250 -17.34 21.15 80.06
CA ASN A 250 -18.49 21.14 79.15
C ASN A 250 -18.47 22.30 78.13
N LYS A 251 -17.73 23.39 78.40
CA LYS A 251 -17.41 24.48 77.46
C LYS A 251 -16.15 24.23 76.63
N ARG A 252 -15.55 23.03 76.69
CA ARG A 252 -14.52 22.64 75.71
C ARG A 252 -15.15 22.69 74.33
N HIS A 253 -14.84 23.77 73.63
CA HIS A 253 -15.43 24.15 72.35
C HIS A 253 -15.46 22.99 71.36
N ASP A 254 -16.65 22.71 70.82
CA ASP A 254 -16.75 22.49 69.38
C ASP A 254 -16.25 23.79 68.74
N HIS A 255 -15.07 23.72 68.14
CA HIS A 255 -14.54 24.83 67.36
C HIS A 255 -15.54 25.11 66.22
N SER A 256 -15.84 26.37 65.92
CA SER A 256 -16.71 26.78 64.81
C SER A 256 -16.30 26.16 63.47
N ASN A 257 -15.02 25.80 63.37
CA ASN A 257 -14.37 25.22 62.21
C ASN A 257 -14.49 23.68 62.19
N LYS A 258 -15.04 23.05 63.24
CA LYS A 258 -15.26 21.59 63.28
C LYS A 258 -16.24 21.16 62.21
N ASN A 259 -17.36 21.88 62.10
CA ASN A 259 -18.28 21.68 60.99
C ASN A 259 -17.61 21.98 59.65
N VAL A 260 -16.70 22.95 59.55
CA VAL A 260 -15.99 23.23 58.29
C VAL A 260 -15.02 22.08 57.91
N LEU A 261 -14.24 21.56 58.86
CA LEU A 261 -13.30 20.45 58.64
C LEU A 261 -14.02 19.11 58.45
N SER A 262 -15.06 18.82 59.23
CA SER A 262 -15.91 17.64 59.07
C SER A 262 -16.73 17.70 57.78
N ASN A 263 -17.29 18.85 57.41
CA ASN A 263 -18.02 18.99 56.15
C ASN A 263 -17.08 18.97 54.95
N LEU A 264 -15.86 19.52 55.03
CA LEU A 264 -14.86 19.38 53.95
C LEU A 264 -14.47 17.91 53.74
N THR A 265 -14.33 17.16 54.83
CA THR A 265 -13.99 15.73 54.77
C THR A 265 -15.19 14.90 54.28
N GLN A 266 -16.40 15.20 54.75
CA GLN A 266 -17.63 14.51 54.33
C GLN A 266 -18.01 14.85 52.88
N ASP A 267 -17.89 16.10 52.43
CA ASP A 267 -18.09 16.49 51.02
C ASP A 267 -17.11 15.75 50.11
N MET A 268 -15.85 15.59 50.54
CA MET A 268 -14.85 14.82 49.79
C MET A 268 -15.19 13.32 49.77
N LEU A 269 -15.68 12.77 50.87
CA LEU A 269 -16.19 11.40 50.96
C LEU A 269 -17.41 11.20 50.07
N ASP A 270 -18.41 12.08 50.14
CA ASP A 270 -19.64 12.01 49.35
C ASP A 270 -19.32 12.13 47.85
N LYS A 271 -18.45 13.07 47.45
CA LYS A 271 -17.93 13.17 46.07
C LYS A 271 -17.23 11.88 45.61
N LEU A 272 -16.61 11.13 46.52
CA LEU A 272 -15.92 9.89 46.20
C LEU A 272 -16.85 8.67 46.20
N THR A 273 -17.91 8.65 47.01
CA THR A 273 -18.89 7.54 47.07
C THR A 273 -19.67 7.35 45.77
N GLY A 274 -19.83 8.39 44.95
CA GLY A 274 -20.45 8.30 43.62
C GLY A 274 -19.50 7.83 42.51
N ILE A 275 -18.21 7.69 42.79
CA ILE A 275 -17.19 7.32 41.81
C ILE A 275 -16.97 5.80 41.89
N ALA A 276 -17.41 5.08 40.86
CA ALA A 276 -17.19 3.64 40.77
C ALA A 276 -15.69 3.30 40.83
N GLU A 277 -15.37 2.17 41.44
CA GLU A 277 -13.99 1.69 41.58
C GLU A 277 -13.31 1.62 40.19
N GLY A 278 -12.29 2.47 39.98
CA GLY A 278 -11.61 2.57 38.69
C GLY A 278 -12.20 3.56 37.67
N ALA A 279 -12.97 4.57 38.09
CA ALA A 279 -13.53 5.58 37.16
C ALA A 279 -12.50 6.36 36.30
N ASN A 280 -11.23 6.44 36.72
CA ASN A 280 -10.14 7.00 35.91
C ASN A 280 -9.42 5.95 35.04
N ARG A 281 -9.90 4.71 35.01
CA ARG A 281 -9.32 3.61 34.24
C ARG A 281 -10.03 3.58 32.89
N TYR A 282 -9.32 3.94 31.83
CA TYR A 282 -9.81 3.73 30.47
C TYR A 282 -10.01 2.22 30.25
N VAL A 283 -11.27 1.80 30.10
CA VAL A 283 -11.63 0.44 29.70
C VAL A 283 -11.90 0.49 28.20
N HIS A 284 -11.08 -0.19 27.42
CA HIS A 284 -11.30 -0.29 25.98
C HIS A 284 -12.57 -1.11 25.72
N PRO A 285 -13.49 -0.63 24.87
CA PRO A 285 -14.68 -1.39 24.50
C PRO A 285 -14.30 -2.73 23.86
N THR A 286 -15.11 -3.77 24.08
CA THR A 286 -14.86 -5.13 23.55
C THR A 286 -15.95 -5.60 22.59
N GLU A 287 -16.87 -4.70 22.21
CA GLU A 287 -17.94 -4.95 21.25
C GLU A 287 -17.42 -5.13 19.82
N SER A 288 -18.27 -5.69 18.94
CA SER A 288 -17.93 -5.85 17.52
C SER A 288 -17.58 -4.51 16.88
N GLY A 289 -16.50 -4.46 16.12
CA GLY A 289 -15.95 -3.23 15.52
C GLY A 289 -15.01 -2.44 16.44
N MET A 290 -14.89 -2.80 17.72
CA MET A 290 -13.99 -2.18 18.69
C MET A 290 -12.95 -3.16 19.24
N LYS A 291 -12.76 -4.33 18.66
CA LYS A 291 -11.66 -5.24 19.06
C LYS A 291 -10.37 -4.85 18.33
N HIS A 292 -9.24 -4.94 19.03
CA HIS A 292 -7.93 -4.73 18.40
C HIS A 292 -7.61 -5.85 17.41
N ILE A 293 -6.71 -5.54 16.46
CA ILE A 293 -6.10 -6.57 15.62
C ILE A 293 -5.36 -7.59 16.50
N PRO A 294 -5.45 -8.91 16.22
CA PRO A 294 -4.73 -9.92 16.99
C PRO A 294 -3.22 -9.70 16.95
N ALA A 295 -2.55 -9.83 18.10
CA ALA A 295 -1.09 -9.81 18.15
C ALA A 295 -0.48 -11.11 17.57
N GLY A 296 0.83 -11.10 17.28
CA GLY A 296 1.57 -12.30 16.88
C GLY A 296 1.52 -12.67 15.39
N GLY A 297 1.06 -11.76 14.52
CA GLY A 297 1.15 -11.93 13.07
C GLY A 297 2.59 -12.02 12.58
N SER A 298 2.81 -12.79 11.51
CA SER A 298 4.09 -12.94 10.81
C SER A 298 3.95 -12.54 9.34
N GLY A 299 5.06 -12.22 8.68
CA GLY A 299 5.07 -11.90 7.25
C GLY A 299 4.47 -13.03 6.40
N GLY A 300 3.64 -12.68 5.42
CA GLY A 300 2.91 -13.63 4.58
C GLY A 300 1.56 -14.11 5.14
N GLN A 301 1.07 -13.48 6.21
CA GLN A 301 -0.26 -13.74 6.78
C GLN A 301 -1.23 -12.57 6.50
N ILE A 302 -2.51 -12.89 6.40
CA ILE A 302 -3.62 -11.94 6.28
C ILE A 302 -4.62 -12.13 7.43
N LEU A 303 -5.36 -11.07 7.76
CA LEU A 303 -6.48 -11.17 8.70
C LEU A 303 -7.65 -11.88 8.03
N ARG A 304 -8.05 -13.01 8.62
CA ARG A 304 -9.20 -13.81 8.18
C ARG A 304 -10.31 -13.71 9.21
N TRP A 305 -11.54 -13.66 8.74
CA TRP A 305 -12.71 -13.69 9.62
C TRP A 305 -12.79 -15.02 10.37
N ALA A 306 -13.04 -14.98 11.67
CA ALA A 306 -13.27 -16.16 12.52
C ALA A 306 -14.70 -16.19 13.06
N GLU A 307 -15.14 -15.08 13.67
CA GLU A 307 -16.48 -14.86 14.20
C GLU A 307 -16.76 -13.36 14.25
N ASP A 308 -17.95 -12.94 14.67
CA ASP A 308 -18.31 -11.51 14.71
C ASP A 308 -17.34 -10.68 15.57
N GLY A 309 -16.81 -9.62 14.97
CA GLY A 309 -15.78 -8.76 15.55
C GLY A 309 -14.40 -9.40 15.73
N THR A 310 -14.20 -10.69 15.45
CA THR A 310 -12.92 -11.40 15.67
C THR A 310 -12.29 -11.83 14.35
N ALA A 311 -11.05 -11.39 14.12
CA ALA A 311 -10.20 -11.88 13.04
C ALA A 311 -9.08 -12.77 13.59
N VAL A 312 -8.50 -13.63 12.76
CA VAL A 312 -7.32 -14.45 13.07
C VAL A 312 -6.31 -14.35 11.93
N TRP A 313 -5.02 -14.44 12.27
CA TRP A 313 -3.98 -14.53 11.24
C TRP A 313 -4.06 -15.89 10.55
N GLY A 314 -4.18 -15.86 9.23
CA GLY A 314 -4.11 -17.04 8.38
C GLY A 314 -3.12 -16.84 7.24
N PRO A 315 -2.70 -17.93 6.58
CA PRO A 315 -1.81 -17.84 5.43
C PRO A 315 -2.47 -16.99 4.33
N ASP A 316 -1.67 -16.14 3.69
CA ASP A 316 -2.01 -15.59 2.39
C ASP A 316 -1.95 -16.73 1.37
N TYR A 317 -3.12 -17.17 0.88
CA TYR A 317 -3.17 -18.10 -0.24
C TYR A 317 -2.95 -17.30 -1.52
N ASN A 318 -1.72 -16.85 -1.75
CA ASN A 318 -1.34 -16.34 -3.05
C ASN A 318 -1.60 -17.45 -4.07
N THR A 319 -2.56 -17.23 -4.98
CA THR A 319 -2.95 -18.17 -6.02
C THR A 319 -1.93 -18.17 -7.15
N THR A 320 -0.68 -18.51 -6.83
CA THR A 320 0.32 -18.87 -7.83
C THR A 320 -0.07 -20.23 -8.38
N TYR A 321 -0.80 -20.26 -9.50
CA TYR A 321 -1.15 -21.50 -10.18
C TYR A 321 0.08 -22.06 -10.87
N SER A 322 0.46 -23.29 -10.50
CA SER A 322 1.51 -24.02 -11.22
C SER A 322 1.12 -24.21 -12.69
N ASP A 323 2.12 -24.15 -13.57
CA ASP A 323 1.94 -24.48 -14.98
C ASP A 323 1.34 -25.89 -15.14
N LEU A 324 0.40 -26.03 -16.07
CA LEU A 324 0.02 -27.34 -16.58
C LEU A 324 1.27 -28.00 -17.20
N LYS A 325 1.52 -29.25 -16.82
CA LYS A 325 2.46 -30.13 -17.53
C LYS A 325 1.66 -31.14 -18.35
N GLY A 326 2.05 -31.32 -19.61
CA GLY A 326 1.41 -32.29 -20.51
C GLY A 326 1.57 -33.74 -20.02
N ALA A 327 0.65 -34.61 -20.43
CA ALA A 327 0.79 -36.04 -20.21
C ALA A 327 1.93 -36.62 -21.06
N THR A 328 2.41 -37.80 -20.69
CA THR A 328 3.23 -38.66 -21.54
C THR A 328 2.45 -39.93 -21.90
N ALA A 329 3.04 -40.79 -22.71
CA ALA A 329 2.44 -42.09 -23.03
C ALA A 329 2.17 -42.96 -21.77
N SER A 330 2.96 -42.78 -20.71
CA SER A 330 2.92 -43.61 -19.49
C SER A 330 2.58 -42.85 -18.21
N ALA A 331 2.47 -41.52 -18.23
CA ALA A 331 2.15 -40.70 -17.05
C ALA A 331 1.12 -39.62 -17.37
N ALA A 332 0.21 -39.37 -16.43
CA ALA A 332 -0.69 -38.24 -16.51
C ALA A 332 0.08 -36.92 -16.34
N GLY A 333 -0.46 -35.85 -16.92
CA GLY A 333 0.04 -34.49 -16.69
C GLY A 333 -0.37 -33.96 -15.32
N THR A 334 -0.05 -32.69 -15.06
CA THR A 334 -0.51 -31.99 -13.85
C THR A 334 -1.67 -31.06 -14.18
N SER A 335 -2.64 -30.97 -13.27
CA SER A 335 -3.69 -29.96 -13.35
C SER A 335 -3.12 -28.62 -12.93
N GLY A 336 -3.17 -27.65 -13.83
CA GLY A 336 -3.06 -26.22 -13.48
C GLY A 336 -4.46 -25.66 -13.22
N LEU A 337 -4.86 -24.67 -14.01
CA LEU A 337 -6.23 -24.13 -14.06
C LEU A 337 -7.21 -24.94 -14.92
N VAL A 338 -6.71 -25.97 -15.60
CA VAL A 338 -7.49 -26.83 -16.48
C VAL A 338 -7.34 -28.29 -16.05
N PRO A 339 -8.30 -29.17 -16.38
CA PRO A 339 -8.21 -30.59 -16.03
C PRO A 339 -6.91 -31.23 -16.53
N ALA A 340 -6.27 -32.05 -15.69
CA ALA A 340 -5.04 -32.75 -16.05
C ALA A 340 -5.29 -33.70 -17.24
N PRO A 341 -4.44 -33.69 -18.28
CA PRO A 341 -4.50 -34.70 -19.33
C PRO A 341 -4.10 -36.06 -18.73
N ALA A 342 -4.90 -37.10 -18.98
CA ALA A 342 -4.61 -38.45 -18.53
C ALA A 342 -3.40 -39.07 -19.29
N ALA A 343 -2.77 -40.09 -18.71
CA ALA A 343 -1.70 -40.84 -19.37
C ALA A 343 -2.14 -41.36 -20.76
N GLY A 344 -1.27 -41.27 -21.75
CA GLY A 344 -1.56 -41.66 -23.14
C GLY A 344 -2.34 -40.64 -23.95
N LYS A 345 -2.60 -39.44 -23.41
CA LYS A 345 -3.33 -38.35 -24.09
C LYS A 345 -2.45 -37.18 -24.52
N GLN A 346 -1.14 -37.39 -24.64
CA GLN A 346 -0.17 -36.34 -24.97
C GLN A 346 -0.38 -35.64 -26.33
N GLU A 347 -1.17 -36.24 -27.23
CA GLU A 347 -1.48 -35.69 -28.56
C GLU A 347 -2.85 -34.98 -28.62
N GLN A 348 -3.56 -34.88 -27.49
CA GLN A 348 -4.88 -34.24 -27.42
C GLN A 348 -4.78 -32.75 -27.12
N PHE A 349 -5.79 -32.00 -27.53
CA PHE A 349 -5.95 -30.58 -27.21
C PHE A 349 -7.19 -30.35 -26.34
N LEU A 350 -7.19 -29.29 -25.55
CA LEU A 350 -8.32 -28.90 -24.71
C LEU A 350 -9.31 -28.06 -25.53
N ARG A 351 -10.58 -28.46 -25.55
CA ARG A 351 -11.66 -27.71 -26.21
C ARG A 351 -12.29 -26.68 -25.25
N GLY A 352 -13.02 -25.71 -25.81
CA GLY A 352 -13.74 -24.69 -25.04
C GLY A 352 -14.84 -25.23 -24.13
N ASP A 353 -15.25 -26.49 -24.29
CA ASP A 353 -16.17 -27.20 -23.38
C ASP A 353 -15.46 -27.83 -22.16
N GLY A 354 -14.14 -27.65 -22.04
CA GLY A 354 -13.32 -28.18 -20.93
C GLY A 354 -12.91 -29.64 -21.08
N THR A 355 -13.11 -30.26 -22.25
CA THR A 355 -12.76 -31.66 -22.51
C THR A 355 -11.53 -31.81 -23.43
N TRP A 356 -10.69 -32.81 -23.15
CA TRP A 356 -9.55 -33.17 -23.99
C TRP A 356 -10.02 -33.97 -25.21
N ALA A 357 -9.61 -33.55 -26.41
CA ALA A 357 -10.04 -34.13 -27.67
C ALA A 357 -8.85 -34.41 -28.61
N VAL A 358 -9.00 -35.40 -29.48
CA VAL A 358 -8.02 -35.69 -30.53
C VAL A 358 -8.14 -34.60 -31.60
N PRO A 359 -7.02 -34.01 -32.08
CA PRO A 359 -7.03 -33.09 -33.21
C PRO A 359 -7.75 -33.73 -34.41
N PRO A 360 -8.66 -33.01 -35.08
CA PRO A 360 -9.29 -33.54 -36.28
C PRO A 360 -8.21 -33.86 -37.33
N ASN A 361 -8.22 -35.10 -37.82
CA ASN A 361 -7.26 -35.54 -38.84
C ASN A 361 -7.49 -34.74 -40.13
N THR A 362 -6.51 -33.95 -40.56
CA THR A 362 -6.52 -33.24 -41.84
C THR A 362 -6.08 -34.15 -42.99
N GLY A 363 -6.46 -35.42 -42.94
CA GLY A 363 -6.10 -36.40 -43.96
C GLY A 363 -6.73 -36.01 -45.29
N TYR A 364 -5.94 -35.54 -46.24
CA TYR A 364 -6.36 -35.42 -47.63
C TYR A 364 -6.37 -36.82 -48.25
N THR A 365 -7.56 -37.40 -48.41
CA THR A 365 -7.73 -38.58 -49.24
C THR A 365 -7.78 -38.12 -50.69
N HIS A 366 -6.78 -38.51 -51.49
CA HIS A 366 -6.80 -38.24 -52.92
C HIS A 366 -8.05 -38.90 -53.53
N PRO A 367 -8.90 -38.16 -54.26
CA PRO A 367 -10.10 -38.75 -54.84
C PRO A 367 -9.74 -39.85 -55.84
N ASP A 368 -10.57 -40.89 -55.93
CA ASP A 368 -10.41 -41.93 -56.93
C ASP A 368 -10.48 -41.32 -58.33
N SER A 369 -9.57 -41.74 -59.21
CA SER A 369 -9.52 -41.28 -60.60
C SER A 369 -10.75 -41.73 -61.43
N GLY A 370 -11.48 -42.75 -60.94
CA GLY A 370 -12.60 -43.39 -61.64
C GLY A 370 -12.16 -44.30 -62.80
N VAL A 371 -10.87 -44.32 -63.14
CA VAL A 371 -10.31 -45.19 -64.19
C VAL A 371 -9.93 -46.53 -63.58
N ALA A 372 -10.36 -47.62 -64.21
CA ALA A 372 -10.03 -48.97 -63.76
C ALA A 372 -8.51 -49.15 -63.66
N ALA A 373 -8.03 -49.82 -62.61
CA ALA A 373 -6.61 -50.08 -62.46
C ALA A 373 -6.09 -50.98 -63.60
N GLY A 374 -5.04 -50.54 -64.28
CA GLY A 374 -4.46 -51.28 -65.39
C GLY A 374 -3.34 -50.52 -66.10
N THR A 375 -2.65 -51.22 -67.00
CA THR A 375 -1.62 -50.61 -67.85
C THR A 375 -2.27 -49.97 -69.07
N TYR A 376 -2.05 -48.67 -69.21
CA TYR A 376 -2.51 -47.88 -70.35
C TYR A 376 -1.32 -47.32 -71.12
N LYS A 377 -1.41 -47.35 -72.46
CA LYS A 377 -0.41 -46.77 -73.35
C LYS A 377 -0.64 -45.27 -73.60
N SER A 378 -1.84 -44.77 -73.31
CA SER A 378 -2.19 -43.34 -73.36
C SER A 378 -3.25 -43.03 -72.29
N VAL A 379 -3.13 -41.87 -71.62
CA VAL A 379 -4.06 -41.42 -70.58
C VAL A 379 -4.58 -40.02 -70.88
N THR A 380 -5.82 -39.75 -70.51
CA THR A 380 -6.40 -38.40 -70.53
C THR A 380 -6.38 -37.83 -69.12
N VAL A 381 -5.98 -36.57 -68.96
CA VAL A 381 -5.95 -35.87 -67.67
C VAL A 381 -6.86 -34.65 -67.67
N ASN A 382 -7.43 -34.31 -66.52
CA ASN A 382 -8.20 -33.07 -66.35
C ASN A 382 -7.27 -31.86 -66.04
N VAL A 383 -7.88 -30.68 -65.84
CA VAL A 383 -7.14 -29.44 -65.55
C VAL A 383 -6.38 -29.46 -64.22
N GLN A 384 -6.75 -30.35 -63.29
CA GLN A 384 -6.07 -30.60 -62.03
C GLN A 384 -5.02 -31.73 -62.13
N GLY A 385 -4.81 -32.33 -63.30
CA GLY A 385 -3.84 -33.40 -63.52
C GLY A 385 -4.31 -34.81 -63.14
N HIS A 386 -5.59 -35.01 -62.79
CA HIS A 386 -6.12 -36.35 -62.51
C HIS A 386 -6.39 -37.10 -63.81
N VAL A 387 -5.98 -38.36 -63.87
CA VAL A 387 -6.29 -39.26 -65.00
C VAL A 387 -7.80 -39.54 -65.01
N THR A 388 -8.49 -39.24 -66.11
CA THR A 388 -9.95 -39.43 -66.25
C THR A 388 -10.33 -40.52 -67.24
N ALA A 389 -9.39 -40.96 -68.08
CA ALA A 389 -9.55 -42.12 -68.96
C ALA A 389 -8.19 -42.71 -69.34
N GLY A 390 -8.18 -44.00 -69.65
CA GLY A 390 -7.00 -44.69 -70.17
C GLY A 390 -7.36 -45.49 -71.43
N THR A 391 -6.48 -45.46 -72.44
CA THR A 391 -6.64 -46.21 -73.69
C THR A 391 -5.36 -46.95 -74.07
N ASN A 392 -5.50 -48.01 -74.88
CA ASN A 392 -4.39 -48.82 -75.38
C ASN A 392 -4.36 -48.82 -76.92
N PRO A 393 -4.03 -47.68 -77.55
CA PRO A 393 -3.98 -47.58 -79.00
C PRO A 393 -2.96 -48.57 -79.61
N SER A 394 -3.26 -49.01 -80.83
CA SER A 394 -2.40 -49.86 -81.66
C SER A 394 -2.07 -49.24 -83.02
N THR A 395 -2.56 -48.01 -83.27
CA THR A 395 -2.36 -47.26 -84.50
C THR A 395 -1.65 -45.94 -84.20
N LEU A 396 -0.84 -45.45 -85.15
CA LEU A 396 -0.11 -44.18 -85.02
C LEU A 396 -1.04 -43.01 -84.69
N ALA A 397 -2.21 -42.95 -85.35
CA ALA A 397 -3.24 -41.94 -85.08
C ALA A 397 -3.78 -42.03 -83.65
N GLY A 398 -3.95 -43.24 -83.09
CA GLY A 398 -4.38 -43.43 -81.70
C GLY A 398 -3.36 -43.00 -80.66
N PHE A 399 -2.06 -42.96 -81.02
CA PHE A 399 -1.01 -42.37 -80.20
C PHE A 399 -0.85 -40.86 -80.42
N GLY A 400 -1.59 -40.26 -81.35
CA GLY A 400 -1.41 -38.86 -81.74
C GLY A 400 -0.11 -38.59 -82.51
N ILE A 401 0.55 -39.62 -83.03
CA ILE A 401 1.81 -39.47 -83.78
C ILE A 401 1.45 -39.01 -85.21
N THR A 402 1.81 -37.76 -85.54
CA THR A 402 1.49 -37.13 -86.83
C THR A 402 2.65 -37.07 -87.82
N ASP A 403 3.88 -37.35 -87.35
CA ASP A 403 5.14 -37.23 -88.09
C ASP A 403 5.81 -38.59 -88.37
N ALA A 404 5.06 -39.68 -88.23
CA ALA A 404 5.59 -41.01 -88.53
C ALA A 404 5.91 -41.14 -90.03
N ALA A 405 7.10 -41.67 -90.33
CA ALA A 405 7.49 -42.00 -91.70
C ALA A 405 6.50 -43.01 -92.31
N ALA A 406 6.04 -42.74 -93.54
CA ALA A 406 5.06 -43.58 -94.22
C ALA A 406 5.59 -45.01 -94.41
N LYS A 407 4.74 -46.05 -94.34
CA LYS A 407 5.16 -47.46 -94.45
C LYS A 407 5.89 -47.78 -95.77
N ASN A 408 5.67 -46.95 -96.79
CA ASN A 408 6.27 -46.99 -98.12
C ASN A 408 7.41 -45.97 -98.31
N HIS A 409 7.92 -45.33 -97.25
CA HIS A 409 9.11 -44.49 -97.40
C HIS A 409 10.28 -45.36 -97.87
N ASN A 410 10.90 -44.93 -98.97
CA ASN A 410 11.99 -45.64 -99.61
C ASN A 410 13.28 -44.87 -99.31
N HIS A 411 14.31 -45.56 -98.80
CA HIS A 411 15.62 -45.00 -98.52
C HIS A 411 16.49 -44.80 -99.79
N ASP A 412 15.90 -44.94 -100.99
CA ASP A 412 16.57 -45.05 -102.31
C ASP A 412 17.46 -43.88 -102.74
N SER A 413 17.48 -42.77 -102.01
CA SER A 413 18.17 -41.56 -102.45
C SER A 413 19.40 -41.20 -101.62
N SER A 414 19.70 -41.90 -100.50
CA SER A 414 20.86 -41.51 -99.69
C SER A 414 21.67 -42.62 -99.03
N TYR A 415 21.19 -43.87 -98.93
CA TYR A 415 21.99 -44.98 -98.35
C TYR A 415 21.65 -46.33 -99.04
N LEU A 416 22.49 -46.73 -100.00
CA LEU A 416 22.60 -48.04 -100.69
C LEU A 416 21.30 -48.74 -101.17
N LYS A 417 21.17 -48.91 -102.50
CA LYS A 417 20.04 -49.61 -103.14
C LYS A 417 19.92 -51.07 -102.69
N LYS A 418 18.72 -51.50 -102.32
CA LYS A 418 18.38 -52.89 -101.97
C LYS A 418 18.17 -53.71 -103.26
N GLY A 419 19.27 -54.07 -103.91
CA GLY A 419 19.31 -54.88 -105.13
C GLY A 419 20.73 -55.36 -105.41
N ALA A 420 20.94 -56.19 -106.44
CA ALA A 420 22.28 -56.67 -106.79
C ALA A 420 23.23 -55.48 -107.03
N VAL A 421 24.20 -55.32 -106.12
CA VAL A 421 25.22 -54.28 -106.19
C VAL A 421 26.26 -54.74 -107.20
N SER A 422 26.46 -53.97 -108.27
CA SER A 422 27.49 -54.25 -109.27
C SER A 422 28.85 -53.71 -108.80
N TRP A 423 29.95 -54.24 -109.33
CA TRP A 423 31.30 -53.73 -109.01
C TRP A 423 31.45 -52.23 -109.30
N ASN A 424 30.67 -51.67 -110.23
CA ASN A 424 30.67 -50.23 -110.50
C ASN A 424 29.97 -49.39 -109.41
N ASP A 425 29.11 -50.01 -108.59
CA ASP A 425 28.41 -49.36 -107.48
C ASP A 425 29.27 -49.34 -106.19
N LEU A 426 30.32 -50.17 -106.14
CA LEU A 426 31.34 -50.22 -105.10
C LEU A 426 32.62 -49.59 -105.65
N LYS A 427 32.68 -48.25 -105.70
CA LYS A 427 33.85 -47.50 -106.21
C LYS A 427 35.15 -48.06 -105.62
N GLY A 428 35.90 -48.79 -106.45
CA GLY A 428 37.04 -49.58 -106.03
C GLY A 428 38.14 -48.78 -105.35
N VAL A 429 38.65 -49.35 -104.26
CA VAL A 429 40.07 -49.46 -103.97
C VAL A 429 40.36 -50.93 -103.73
#